data_AF-A0A661MGX1-F1
#
_entry.id   AF-A0A661MGX1-F1
#
_cell.length_a   1.000
_cell.length_b   1.000
_cell.length_c   1.000
_cell.angle_alpha   90.00
_cell.angle_beta   90.00
_cell.angle_gamma   90.00
#
_symmetry.space_group_name_H-M   'P 1'
#
loop_
_entity.id
_entity.type
_entity.pdbx_description
1 polymer ?
#
loop_
_entity_poly.entity_id
_entity_poly.type
_entity_poly.pdbx_seq_one_letter_code
_entity_poly.pdbx_strand_id
1 'polypeptide(L)'
;MKNSDDKVGLPIHSCPGKIQIPTDEEQRALAELRKIKAVVREKKALLRQLKSLGPKAEAAQIEAIELELEELRSKWIAWERQKEDAARKRMVLLGHEKPEG
;
A
#
# COMPACT_ATOMS: atom_id res chain seq x y z
N MET A 1 -21.89 22.37 -16.17
CA MET A 1 -20.63 21.63 -15.96
C MET A 1 -19.58 22.58 -15.43
N LYS A 2 -19.23 22.47 -14.14
CA LYS A 2 -17.96 22.95 -13.57
C LYS A 2 -17.59 21.98 -12.45
N ASN A 3 -16.55 21.19 -12.71
CA ASN A 3 -15.91 20.31 -11.74
C ASN A 3 -15.06 21.17 -10.82
N SER A 4 -15.21 21.00 -9.51
CA SER A 4 -14.20 21.37 -8.53
C SER A 4 -14.14 20.23 -7.52
N ASP A 5 -13.14 19.37 -7.73
CA ASP A 5 -12.63 18.41 -6.75
C ASP A 5 -12.09 19.20 -5.54
N ASP A 6 -12.97 19.63 -4.65
CA ASP A 6 -12.56 20.06 -3.32
C ASP A 6 -12.30 18.81 -2.48
N LYS A 7 -11.09 18.26 -2.62
CA LYS A 7 -10.50 17.42 -1.57
C LYS A 7 -10.30 18.32 -0.36
N VAL A 8 -11.32 18.37 0.49
CA VAL A 8 -11.28 19.02 1.80
C VAL A 8 -10.13 18.37 2.58
N GLY A 9 -8.97 19.03 2.56
CA GLY A 9 -7.87 18.75 3.47
C GLY A 9 -8.35 19.11 4.87
N LEU A 10 -8.92 18.12 5.56
CA LEU A 10 -9.27 18.26 6.97
C LEU A 10 -8.00 18.66 7.74
N PRO A 11 -8.02 19.76 8.52
CA PRO A 11 -6.86 20.20 9.26
C PRO A 11 -6.45 19.13 10.26
N ILE A 12 -5.20 18.68 10.18
CA ILE A 12 -4.59 17.80 11.18
C ILE A 12 -4.36 18.66 12.43
N HIS A 13 -5.37 18.76 13.30
CA HIS A 13 -5.26 19.45 14.57
C HIS A 13 -4.37 18.65 15.53
N SER A 14 -3.07 18.91 15.48
CA SER A 14 -2.11 18.51 16.49
C SER A 14 -2.29 19.42 17.71
N CYS A 15 -2.92 18.91 18.78
CA CYS A 15 -2.75 19.52 20.11
C CYS A 15 -1.47 18.94 20.73
N PRO A 16 -0.63 19.73 21.41
CA PRO A 16 0.51 19.20 22.15
C PRO A 16 0.00 18.21 23.21
N GLY A 17 0.28 16.91 23.00
CA GLY A 17 -0.27 15.80 23.78
C GLY A 17 -1.23 14.86 23.06
N LYS A 18 -1.60 15.13 21.79
CA LYS A 18 -2.43 14.21 20.97
C LYS A 18 -1.55 13.41 20.00
N ILE A 19 -1.59 12.09 20.14
CA ILE A 19 -1.01 11.14 19.18
C ILE A 19 -1.68 11.36 17.81
N GLN A 20 -0.88 11.45 16.75
CA GLN A 20 -1.39 11.56 15.38
C GLN A 20 -2.03 10.24 14.94
N ILE A 21 -3.22 10.33 14.35
CA ILE A 21 -3.98 9.16 13.87
C ILE A 21 -4.38 9.43 12.40
N PRO A 22 -3.91 8.61 11.43
CA PRO A 22 -2.91 7.55 11.56
C PRO A 22 -1.53 8.11 11.94
N THR A 23 -0.73 7.33 12.65
CA THR A 23 0.65 7.69 13.01
C THR A 23 1.53 7.81 11.76
N ASP A 24 2.71 8.42 11.88
CA ASP A 24 3.66 8.54 10.78
C ASP A 24 4.10 7.16 10.24
N GLU A 25 4.25 6.16 11.11
CA GLU A 25 4.54 4.78 10.72
C GLU A 25 3.41 4.20 9.85
N GLU A 26 2.15 4.39 10.26
CA GLU A 26 0.99 3.94 9.50
C GLU A 26 0.85 4.67 8.15
N GLN A 27 1.09 5.99 8.14
CA GLN A 27 1.06 6.78 6.90
C GLN A 27 2.13 6.32 5.91
N ARG A 28 3.35 6.03 6.40
CA ARG A 28 4.43 5.48 5.59
C ARG A 28 4.05 4.12 5.00
N ALA A 29 3.54 3.20 5.82
CA ALA A 29 3.11 1.89 5.35
C ALA A 29 2.00 2.00 4.30
N LEU A 30 1.00 2.86 4.52
CA LEU A 30 -0.05 3.14 3.54
C LEU A 30 0.49 3.74 2.24
N ALA A 31 1.48 4.62 2.30
CA ALA A 31 2.10 5.21 1.11
C ALA A 31 2.80 4.13 0.27
N GLU A 32 3.56 3.24 0.89
CA GLU A 32 4.24 2.14 0.20
C GLU A 32 3.25 1.12 -0.39
N LEU A 33 2.20 0.76 0.35
CA LEU A 33 1.11 -0.08 -0.18
C LEU A 33 0.47 0.56 -1.43
N ARG A 34 0.23 1.88 -1.43
CA ARG A 34 -0.31 2.57 -2.61
C ARG A 34 0.64 2.50 -3.81
N LYS A 35 1.96 2.67 -3.60
CA LYS A 35 2.98 2.53 -4.66
C LYS A 35 2.98 1.12 -5.24
N ILE A 36 3.03 0.10 -4.38
CA ILE A 36 2.99 -1.31 -4.82
C ILE A 36 1.72 -1.59 -5.62
N LYS A 37 0.55 -1.11 -5.15
CA LYS A 37 -0.72 -1.29 -5.86
C LYS A 37 -0.70 -0.67 -7.26
N ALA A 38 -0.10 0.51 -7.42
CA ALA A 38 0.03 1.16 -8.72
C ALA A 38 0.89 0.31 -9.68
N VAL A 39 2.07 -0.12 -9.22
CA VAL A 39 3.00 -0.96 -10.01
C VAL A 39 2.34 -2.29 -10.39
N VAL A 40 1.66 -2.96 -9.44
CA VAL A 40 0.93 -4.22 -9.72
C VAL A 40 -0.15 -4.01 -10.79
N ARG A 41 -0.86 -2.88 -10.77
CA ARG A 41 -1.88 -2.57 -11.78
C ARG A 41 -1.28 -2.44 -13.17
N GLU A 42 -0.16 -1.74 -13.29
CA GLU A 42 0.57 -1.55 -14.54
C GLU A 42 1.09 -2.88 -15.08
N LYS A 43 1.80 -3.66 -14.23
CA LYS A 43 2.33 -4.98 -14.61
C LYS A 43 1.23 -5.95 -15.03
N LYS A 44 0.10 -5.98 -14.32
CA LYS A 44 -1.06 -6.82 -14.72
C LYS A 44 -1.69 -6.34 -16.04
N ALA A 45 -1.66 -5.06 -16.35
CA ALA A 45 -2.14 -4.54 -17.62
C ALA A 45 -1.22 -4.97 -18.77
N LEU A 46 0.10 -4.83 -18.59
CA LEU A 46 1.11 -5.28 -19.55
C LEU A 46 1.02 -6.79 -19.78
N LEU A 47 0.91 -7.58 -18.71
CA LEU A 47 0.76 -9.04 -18.79
C LEU A 47 -0.45 -9.45 -19.63
N ARG A 48 -1.59 -8.76 -19.47
CA ARG A 48 -2.79 -9.00 -20.30
C ARG A 48 -2.55 -8.68 -21.78
N GLN A 49 -1.84 -7.60 -22.08
CA GLN A 49 -1.48 -7.24 -23.46
C GLN A 49 -0.58 -8.30 -24.09
N LEU A 50 0.48 -8.72 -23.41
CA LEU A 50 1.42 -9.74 -23.91
C LEU A 50 0.72 -11.08 -24.13
N LYS A 51 -0.12 -11.51 -23.17
CA LYS A 51 -0.89 -12.75 -23.31
C LYS A 51 -1.88 -12.70 -24.49
N SER A 52 -2.36 -11.51 -24.88
CA SER A 52 -3.25 -11.35 -26.04
C SER A 52 -2.54 -11.41 -27.40
N LEU A 53 -1.24 -11.08 -27.46
CA LEU A 53 -0.43 -11.13 -28.69
C LEU A 53 0.03 -12.55 -29.05
N GLY A 54 -0.05 -13.48 -28.10
CA GLY A 54 0.32 -14.88 -28.28
C GLY A 54 1.50 -15.28 -27.39
N PRO A 55 1.34 -16.28 -26.50
CA PRO A 55 2.31 -16.57 -25.43
C PRO A 55 3.69 -17.04 -25.92
N LYS A 56 3.83 -17.48 -27.17
CA LYS A 56 5.11 -17.97 -27.72
C LYS A 56 6.07 -16.86 -28.14
N ALA A 57 5.57 -15.69 -28.52
CA ALA A 57 6.43 -14.58 -28.95
C ALA A 57 7.09 -13.87 -27.75
N GLU A 58 6.41 -13.87 -26.60
CA GLU A 58 6.78 -13.06 -25.43
C GLU A 58 6.92 -13.91 -24.14
N ALA A 59 7.18 -15.22 -24.27
CA ALA A 59 7.21 -16.14 -23.13
C ALA A 59 8.16 -15.68 -22.01
N ALA A 60 9.37 -15.24 -22.36
CA ALA A 60 10.36 -14.75 -21.41
C ALA A 60 9.92 -13.45 -20.71
N GLN A 61 9.26 -12.55 -21.44
CA GLN A 61 8.75 -11.30 -20.86
C GLN A 61 7.56 -11.55 -19.91
N ILE A 62 6.69 -12.49 -20.27
CA ILE A 62 5.58 -12.94 -19.43
C ILE A 62 6.12 -13.53 -18.11
N GLU A 63 7.11 -14.42 -18.19
CA GLU A 63 7.74 -15.03 -17.02
C GLU A 63 8.41 -13.99 -16.12
N ALA A 64 9.15 -13.04 -16.69
CA ALA A 64 9.76 -11.96 -15.93
C ALA A 64 8.72 -11.11 -15.16
N ILE A 65 7.60 -10.75 -15.80
CA ILE A 65 6.54 -9.99 -15.15
C ILE A 65 5.86 -10.80 -14.04
N GLU A 66 5.68 -12.10 -14.23
CA GLU A 66 5.11 -12.98 -13.19
C GLU A 66 6.02 -13.09 -11.97
N LEU A 67 7.34 -13.17 -12.17
CA LEU A 67 8.32 -13.15 -11.09
C LEU A 67 8.27 -11.82 -10.30
N GLU A 68 8.27 -10.69 -11.00
CA GLU A 68 8.17 -9.37 -10.36
C GLU A 68 6.85 -9.20 -9.58
N LEU A 69 5.76 -9.77 -10.07
CA LEU A 69 4.47 -9.75 -9.37
C LEU A 69 4.52 -10.54 -8.05
N GLU A 70 5.26 -11.65 -7.99
CA GLU A 70 5.44 -12.44 -6.77
C GLU A 70 6.35 -11.72 -5.76
N GLU A 71 7.40 -11.03 -6.22
CA GLU A 71 8.20 -10.15 -5.36
C GLU A 71 7.35 -9.01 -4.76
N LEU A 72 6.50 -8.38 -5.59
CA LEU A 72 5.60 -7.33 -5.15
C LEU A 72 4.58 -7.85 -4.14
N ARG A 73 4.13 -9.11 -4.28
CA ARG A 73 3.26 -9.76 -3.30
C ARG A 73 3.95 -9.95 -1.96
N SER A 74 5.21 -10.41 -1.96
CA SER A 74 6.00 -10.54 -0.74
C SER A 74 6.20 -9.19 -0.05
N LYS A 75 6.52 -8.14 -0.81
CA LYS A 75 6.64 -6.76 -0.30
C LYS A 75 5.31 -6.25 0.26
N TRP A 76 4.19 -6.51 -0.42
CA TRP A 76 2.85 -6.15 0.04
C TRP A 76 2.56 -6.72 1.42
N ILE A 77 2.77 -8.03 1.61
CA ILE A 77 2.52 -8.72 2.88
C ILE A 77 3.37 -8.10 4.01
N ALA A 78 4.64 -7.79 3.74
CA ALA A 78 5.51 -7.15 4.72
C ALA A 78 4.98 -5.77 5.16
N TRP A 79 4.53 -4.94 4.22
CA TRP A 79 3.96 -3.63 4.52
C TRP A 79 2.59 -3.70 5.19
N GLU A 80 1.77 -4.71 4.89
CA GLU A 80 0.53 -4.95 5.62
C GLU A 80 0.79 -5.27 7.09
N ARG A 81 1.73 -6.17 7.37
CA ARG A 81 2.16 -6.47 8.76
C ARG A 81 2.69 -5.22 9.45
N GLN A 82 3.57 -4.46 8.81
CA GLN A 82 4.10 -3.23 9.40
C GLN A 82 3.00 -2.19 9.69
N LYS A 83 2.00 -2.07 8.82
CA LYS A 83 0.82 -1.21 9.07
C LYS A 83 0.02 -1.70 10.27
N GLU A 84 -0.20 -2.99 10.39
CA GLU A 84 -0.92 -3.60 11.52
C GLU A 84 -0.16 -3.43 12.84
N ASP A 85 1.15 -3.65 12.84
CA ASP A 85 2.00 -3.43 14.00
C ASP A 85 1.99 -1.96 14.44
N ALA A 86 2.07 -1.02 13.49
CA ALA A 86 2.01 0.40 13.78
C ALA A 86 0.63 0.81 14.34
N ALA A 87 -0.45 0.26 13.79
CA ALA A 87 -1.80 0.46 14.32
C ALA A 87 -1.94 -0.10 15.74
N ARG A 88 -1.40 -1.29 16.00
CA ARG A 88 -1.39 -1.93 17.32
C ARG A 88 -0.65 -1.10 18.36
N LYS A 89 0.57 -0.64 18.03
CA LYS A 89 1.35 0.26 18.90
C LYS A 89 0.54 1.48 19.31
N ARG A 90 -0.17 2.10 18.36
CA ARG A 90 -1.07 3.22 18.66
C ARG A 90 -2.18 2.80 19.62
N MET A 91 -2.82 1.65 19.41
CA MET A 91 -3.88 1.17 20.31
C MET A 91 -3.38 0.92 21.73
N VAL A 92 -2.15 0.39 21.89
CA VAL A 92 -1.50 0.24 23.20
C VAL A 92 -1.24 1.61 23.85
N LEU A 93 -0.70 2.58 23.09
CA LEU A 93 -0.44 3.93 23.61
C LEU A 93 -1.72 4.66 24.04
N LEU A 94 -2.84 4.40 23.37
CA LEU A 94 -4.15 4.95 23.73
C LEU A 94 -4.85 4.16 24.86
N GLY A 95 -4.25 3.09 25.36
CA GLY A 95 -4.84 2.23 26.39
C GLY A 95 -6.00 1.36 25.92
N HIS A 96 -6.18 1.21 24.60
CA HIS A 96 -7.22 0.37 24.02
C HIS A 96 -6.79 -1.10 23.87
N GLU A 97 -5.49 -1.38 23.90
CA GLU A 97 -4.93 -2.73 23.86
C GLU A 97 -3.85 -2.91 24.93
N LYS A 98 -3.64 -4.16 25.37
CA LYS A 98 -2.54 -4.49 26.29
C LYS A 98 -1.24 -4.66 25.51
N PRO A 99 -0.08 -4.26 26.07
CA PRO A 99 1.20 -4.64 25.50
C PRO A 99 1.34 -6.18 25.51
N GLU A 100 1.89 -6.75 24.44
CA GLU A 100 2.25 -8.16 24.44
C GLU A 100 3.41 -8.35 25.44
N GLY A 101 3.21 -9.28 26.39
CA GLY A 101 4.16 -9.62 27.44
C GLY A 101 4.94 -10.88 27.14
#